data_AF-A0A9D4FS95-F1
#
_entry.id   AF-A0A9D4FS95-F1
#
_cell.length_a   1.000
_cell.length_b   1.000
_cell.length_c   1.000
_cell.angle_alpha   90.00
_cell.angle_beta   90.00
_cell.angle_gamma   90.00
#
_symmetry.space_group_name_H-M   'P 1'
#
loop_
_entity.id
_entity.type
_entity.pdbx_description
1 polymer ?
#
loop_
_entity_poly.entity_id
_entity_poly.type
_entity_poly.pdbx_seq_one_letter_code
_entity_poly.pdbx_strand_id
1 'polypeptide(L)'
;MACMQQCLGHGDCNGSMICSCDAGYHGDACQSNQSLPVYMKEGFRLADGLDDLPEILHVLDSFSSSNKLLDERKWAVWSGGLVANVCGLLLDGHSLVFQNTGGRVLVTRELDLSKATTVQFYLWLGCDSTPPDPATPPVYAQYSVNGGIIWHNIEQFDFNTHSNRPSYIVLYLPESSRSKATQFRWWQPSKNGTYMEDWAIDEIYIDGDHEGEDMLADDPESPRDPIWTLTPGAVIEPVCGSTFDALHFTGEEKHRFAVTADVVVTEGSFLQVNIALGCTALKTCFNVSLLYSHDHGVTWQPVLGSCLLSHMDCETHMFPRDGVFLSDVNTGWTRYNIPLPFKTRSQFTRFLFVQPDGFNPKDTWALANLYIGNHCPQFCNGHDRCTEFDCLCDEDWSGYECSVPLVQLPGYVYDMFELPSKDWEYEVGAKQAKPCKTMASGLACILLVTVHVG
;
A
#
# COMPACT_ATOMS: atom_id res chain seq x y z
N MET A 1 38.61 -30.69 0.46
CA MET A 1 37.55 -31.07 1.42
C MET A 1 36.80 -29.79 1.76
N ALA A 2 35.47 -29.82 1.81
CA ALA A 2 34.67 -28.62 2.06
C ALA A 2 34.43 -28.44 3.58
N CYS A 3 34.37 -27.20 4.04
CA CYS A 3 33.96 -26.89 5.41
C CYS A 3 32.49 -27.21 5.63
N MET A 4 32.09 -27.35 6.89
CA MET A 4 30.70 -27.58 7.29
C MET A 4 29.80 -26.52 6.65
N GLN A 5 28.77 -26.98 5.91
CA GLN A 5 27.79 -26.12 5.22
C GLN A 5 28.41 -25.00 4.36
N GLN A 6 29.66 -25.18 3.90
CA GLN A 6 30.39 -24.16 3.13
C GLN A 6 30.43 -22.79 3.85
N CYS A 7 30.49 -22.80 5.18
CA CYS A 7 30.49 -21.60 6.03
C CYS A 7 29.26 -20.71 5.81
N LEU A 8 28.15 -21.29 5.32
CA LEU A 8 26.90 -20.61 4.95
C LEU A 8 27.09 -19.42 4.00
N GLY A 9 28.23 -19.32 3.31
CA GLY A 9 28.55 -18.18 2.44
C GLY A 9 29.06 -16.94 3.19
N HIS A 10 29.31 -17.04 4.49
CA HIS A 10 29.70 -15.93 5.38
C HIS A 10 31.07 -16.13 6.03
N GLY A 11 32.01 -16.74 5.30
CA GLY A 11 33.36 -16.91 5.78
C GLY A 11 34.23 -17.76 4.87
N ASP A 12 35.52 -17.72 5.15
CA ASP A 12 36.53 -18.45 4.39
C ASP A 12 36.75 -19.85 4.96
N CYS A 13 36.70 -20.85 4.09
CA CYS A 13 37.01 -22.22 4.45
C CYS A 13 38.52 -22.49 4.39
N ASN A 14 39.14 -22.79 5.53
CA ASN A 14 40.57 -23.09 5.57
C ASN A 14 40.89 -24.58 5.30
N GLY A 15 42.17 -24.89 5.09
CA GLY A 15 42.64 -26.26 4.79
C GLY A 15 42.41 -27.30 5.89
N SER A 16 41.99 -26.88 7.09
CA SER A 16 41.63 -27.76 8.22
C SER A 16 40.13 -27.99 8.35
N MET A 17 39.32 -27.57 7.36
CA MET A 17 37.85 -27.61 7.38
C MET A 17 37.20 -26.73 8.44
N ILE A 18 37.88 -25.67 8.88
CA ILE A 18 37.36 -24.70 9.84
C ILE A 18 36.97 -23.43 9.08
N CYS A 19 35.80 -22.90 9.40
CA CYS A 19 35.31 -21.64 8.87
C CYS A 19 35.90 -20.45 9.64
N SER A 20 36.47 -19.49 8.91
CA SER A 20 36.85 -18.18 9.42
C SER A 20 35.74 -17.20 9.04
N CYS A 21 34.86 -16.86 9.98
CA CYS A 21 33.65 -16.10 9.70
C CYS A 21 33.90 -14.62 9.42
N ASP A 22 33.09 -14.07 8.53
CA ASP A 22 33.00 -12.64 8.24
C ASP A 22 32.47 -11.87 9.47
N ALA A 23 32.69 -10.55 9.48
CA ALA A 23 32.22 -9.70 10.58
C ALA A 23 30.69 -9.78 10.74
N GLY A 24 30.23 -10.08 11.96
CA GLY A 24 28.80 -10.24 12.28
C GLY A 24 28.31 -11.70 12.28
N TYR A 25 29.13 -12.63 11.80
CA TYR A 25 28.83 -14.06 11.75
C TYR A 25 29.72 -14.85 12.72
N HIS A 26 29.15 -15.88 13.35
CA HIS A 26 29.81 -16.63 14.41
C HIS A 26 29.48 -18.12 14.37
N GLY A 27 30.23 -18.91 15.16
CA GLY A 27 30.06 -20.36 15.26
C GLY A 27 30.76 -21.14 14.13
N ASP A 28 30.66 -22.46 14.19
CA ASP A 28 31.43 -23.37 13.32
C ASP A 28 31.02 -23.30 11.83
N ALA A 29 29.82 -22.77 11.55
CA ALA A 29 29.26 -22.62 10.21
C ALA A 29 29.01 -21.15 9.81
N CYS A 30 29.42 -20.17 10.62
CA CYS A 30 29.22 -18.74 10.37
C CYS A 30 27.75 -18.32 10.25
N GLN A 31 26.97 -18.59 11.30
CA GLN A 31 25.59 -18.15 11.40
C GLN A 31 25.52 -16.70 11.87
N SER A 32 24.55 -15.94 11.35
CA SER A 32 24.26 -14.59 11.83
C SER A 32 23.69 -14.64 13.24
N ASN A 33 24.18 -13.78 14.13
CA ASN A 33 23.58 -13.51 15.44
C ASN A 33 22.90 -12.14 15.49
N GLN A 34 22.87 -11.42 14.35
CA GLN A 34 22.23 -10.11 14.24
C GLN A 34 20.76 -10.29 13.88
N SER A 35 19.89 -9.45 14.45
CA SER A 35 18.50 -9.34 14.02
C SER A 35 18.47 -8.76 12.59
N LEU A 36 18.09 -9.58 11.63
CA LEU A 36 17.92 -9.16 10.24
C LEU A 36 16.54 -8.48 10.05
N PRO A 37 16.38 -7.59 9.06
CA PRO A 37 15.08 -7.00 8.76
C PRO A 37 14.07 -8.10 8.39
N VAL A 38 12.86 -8.00 8.94
CA VAL A 38 11.77 -8.98 8.73
C VAL A 38 10.93 -8.68 7.48
N TYR A 39 11.06 -7.47 6.94
CA TYR A 39 10.39 -7.02 5.73
C TYR A 39 11.34 -6.16 4.89
N MET A 40 10.99 -5.98 3.61
CA MET A 40 11.68 -5.06 2.70
C MET A 40 10.68 -4.40 1.76
N LYS A 41 10.83 -3.08 1.57
CA LYS A 41 10.06 -2.28 0.60
C LYS A 41 11.01 -1.42 -0.22
N GLU A 42 10.87 -1.39 -1.53
CA GLU A 42 11.68 -0.59 -2.45
C GLU A 42 10.86 -0.14 -3.67
N GLY A 43 10.63 1.16 -3.78
CA GLY A 43 9.96 1.81 -4.92
C GLY A 43 10.91 2.66 -5.77
N PHE A 44 12.23 2.50 -5.62
CA PHE A 44 13.27 3.13 -6.43
C PHE A 44 13.18 4.67 -6.55
N ARG A 45 12.58 5.33 -5.56
CA ARG A 45 12.44 6.77 -5.52
C ARG A 45 13.80 7.44 -5.33
N LEU A 46 14.10 8.44 -6.16
CA LEU A 46 15.29 9.26 -5.99
C LEU A 46 15.07 10.21 -4.79
N ALA A 47 16.15 10.61 -4.12
CA ALA A 47 16.04 11.56 -3.02
C ALA A 47 15.57 12.93 -3.53
N ASP A 48 14.73 13.60 -2.73
CA ASP A 48 14.16 14.92 -3.05
C ASP A 48 15.21 15.90 -3.59
N GLY A 49 14.93 16.48 -4.76
CA GLY A 49 15.78 17.47 -5.44
C GLY A 49 16.72 16.91 -6.52
N LEU A 50 16.69 15.61 -6.80
CA LEU A 50 17.39 15.00 -7.95
C LEU A 50 16.49 14.74 -9.17
N ASP A 51 15.16 14.88 -9.03
CA ASP A 51 14.19 14.67 -10.11
C ASP A 51 14.23 15.75 -11.20
N ASP A 52 14.76 16.94 -10.91
CA ASP A 52 14.92 18.05 -11.87
C ASP A 52 16.23 18.00 -12.68
N LEU A 53 17.04 16.95 -12.51
CA LEU A 53 18.23 16.79 -13.34
C LEU A 53 17.82 16.35 -14.75
N PRO A 54 18.24 17.06 -15.82
CA PRO A 54 17.93 16.65 -17.19
C PRO A 54 18.40 15.22 -17.43
N GLU A 55 17.70 14.49 -18.32
CA GLU A 55 17.89 13.10 -18.78
C GLU A 55 19.31 12.76 -19.34
N ILE A 56 20.37 13.18 -18.68
CA ILE A 56 21.76 12.92 -19.01
C ILE A 56 22.43 12.44 -17.71
N LEU A 57 21.97 11.29 -17.20
CA LEU A 57 22.86 10.37 -16.50
C LEU A 57 23.29 9.23 -17.44
N HIS A 58 23.51 9.55 -18.72
CA HIS A 58 24.40 8.77 -19.55
C HIS A 58 25.84 9.15 -19.19
N VAL A 59 26.58 8.15 -18.71
CA VAL A 59 28.04 8.15 -18.51
C VAL A 59 28.53 8.78 -17.20
N LEU A 60 28.66 7.95 -16.15
CA LEU A 60 29.95 7.75 -15.49
C LEU A 60 30.11 6.29 -15.09
N ASP A 61 30.57 5.52 -16.08
CA ASP A 61 31.29 4.28 -15.90
C ASP A 61 32.67 4.65 -15.31
N SER A 62 32.76 4.83 -13.99
CA SER A 62 34.03 4.87 -13.25
C SER A 62 33.78 4.98 -11.74
N PHE A 63 34.23 3.97 -11.01
CA PHE A 63 34.76 3.98 -9.63
C PHE A 63 34.91 5.38 -8.96
N SER A 64 33.80 6.08 -8.69
CA SER A 64 33.78 7.34 -7.95
C SER A 64 32.63 7.29 -6.96
N SER A 65 33.03 7.14 -5.71
CA SER A 65 32.27 6.99 -4.48
C SER A 65 31.45 8.23 -4.10
N SER A 66 30.46 8.64 -4.91
CA SER A 66 29.53 9.72 -4.52
C SER A 66 28.20 9.79 -5.28
N ASN A 67 27.62 8.68 -5.73
CA ASN A 67 26.19 8.60 -6.10
C ASN A 67 25.60 7.32 -5.49
N LYS A 68 24.76 7.44 -4.47
CA LYS A 68 24.00 6.32 -3.89
C LYS A 68 22.93 5.88 -4.89
N LEU A 69 23.28 4.94 -5.78
CA LEU A 69 22.39 4.41 -6.82
C LEU A 69 21.24 3.56 -6.24
N LEU A 70 21.51 2.79 -5.17
CA LEU A 70 20.54 2.02 -4.40
C LEU A 70 20.98 1.94 -2.93
N ASP A 71 20.05 1.67 -2.01
CA ASP A 71 20.38 1.52 -0.59
C ASP A 71 21.18 0.23 -0.33
N GLU A 72 22.47 0.39 -0.01
CA GLU A 72 23.38 -0.70 0.33
C GLU A 72 22.94 -1.53 1.54
N ARG A 73 22.00 -1.04 2.36
CA ARG A 73 21.41 -1.81 3.46
C ARG A 73 20.40 -2.85 2.97
N LYS A 74 19.74 -2.58 1.85
CA LYS A 74 18.73 -3.44 1.24
C LYS A 74 19.29 -4.35 0.16
N TRP A 75 20.27 -3.86 -0.60
CA TRP A 75 20.80 -4.55 -1.78
C TRP A 75 22.24 -5.01 -1.56
N ALA A 76 22.50 -6.29 -1.80
CA ALA A 76 23.85 -6.86 -1.79
C ALA A 76 24.53 -6.70 -3.16
N VAL A 77 23.78 -6.84 -4.26
CA VAL A 77 24.29 -6.73 -5.64
C VAL A 77 23.21 -6.11 -6.53
N TRP A 78 23.59 -5.15 -7.37
CA TRP A 78 22.76 -4.62 -8.45
C TRP A 78 23.64 -4.40 -9.68
N SER A 79 23.60 -5.33 -10.63
CA SER A 79 24.43 -5.32 -11.82
C SER A 79 23.55 -5.28 -13.07
N GLY A 80 23.91 -4.42 -14.02
CA GLY A 80 23.21 -4.26 -15.29
C GLY A 80 21.93 -3.41 -15.22
N GLY A 81 21.51 -2.99 -14.02
CA GLY A 81 20.34 -2.14 -13.78
C GLY A 81 20.70 -0.69 -13.50
N LEU A 82 19.80 0.23 -13.85
CA LEU A 82 19.86 1.64 -13.49
C LEU A 82 18.47 2.16 -13.13
N VAL A 83 18.39 3.10 -12.19
CA VAL A 83 17.12 3.73 -11.80
C VAL A 83 16.77 4.80 -12.83
N ALA A 84 15.67 4.62 -13.56
CA ALA A 84 15.19 5.57 -14.57
C ALA A 84 13.73 5.31 -14.98
N ASN A 85 13.20 6.15 -15.86
CA ASN A 85 11.87 6.05 -16.44
C ASN A 85 11.89 5.74 -17.96
N VAL A 86 12.96 5.11 -18.46
CA VAL A 86 13.15 4.87 -19.90
C VAL A 86 12.25 3.75 -20.44
N CYS A 87 11.89 2.78 -19.60
CA CYS A 87 10.98 1.69 -19.95
C CYS A 87 9.50 2.11 -19.90
N GLY A 88 9.20 3.38 -19.61
CA GLY A 88 7.86 3.86 -19.28
C GLY A 88 7.49 3.62 -17.81
N LEU A 89 6.30 4.06 -17.43
CA LEU A 89 5.78 3.98 -16.06
C LEU A 89 5.25 2.58 -15.76
N LEU A 90 5.84 1.90 -14.77
CA LEU A 90 5.33 0.63 -14.23
C LEU A 90 4.16 0.86 -13.28
N LEU A 91 4.36 1.74 -12.30
CA LEU A 91 3.30 2.22 -11.41
C LEU A 91 3.37 3.75 -11.26
N ASP A 92 4.44 4.24 -10.64
CA ASP A 92 4.65 5.66 -10.33
C ASP A 92 6.15 5.95 -10.24
N GLY A 93 6.58 7.17 -10.58
CA GLY A 93 7.99 7.58 -10.47
C GLY A 93 8.97 6.79 -11.36
N HIS A 94 10.14 6.46 -10.78
CA HIS A 94 11.24 5.75 -11.46
C HIS A 94 11.20 4.26 -11.12
N SER A 95 11.74 3.43 -12.01
CA SER A 95 11.90 1.99 -11.80
C SER A 95 13.35 1.55 -11.99
N LEU A 96 13.68 0.33 -11.59
CA LEU A 96 14.99 -0.24 -11.91
C LEU A 96 14.96 -0.93 -13.27
N VAL A 97 15.63 -0.32 -14.25
CA VAL A 97 15.66 -0.75 -15.66
C VAL A 97 16.96 -1.49 -15.98
N PHE A 98 16.85 -2.72 -16.47
CA PHE A 98 17.96 -3.54 -16.94
C PHE A 98 18.13 -3.40 -18.44
N GLN A 99 18.97 -2.44 -18.84
CA GLN A 99 19.33 -2.19 -20.25
C GLN A 99 20.80 -2.47 -20.56
N ASN A 100 21.67 -2.46 -19.55
CA ASN A 100 23.11 -2.59 -19.77
C ASN A 100 23.53 -4.03 -20.12
N THR A 101 24.66 -4.13 -20.82
CA THR A 101 25.37 -5.39 -21.07
C THR A 101 26.15 -5.85 -19.83
N GLY A 102 26.64 -7.08 -19.84
CA GLY A 102 27.29 -7.73 -18.69
C GLY A 102 26.35 -8.70 -17.98
N GLY A 103 26.46 -8.79 -16.66
CA GLY A 103 25.51 -9.58 -15.85
C GLY A 103 24.32 -8.72 -15.44
N ARG A 104 23.10 -9.18 -15.72
CA ARG A 104 21.86 -8.59 -15.20
C ARG A 104 21.39 -9.37 -13.97
N VAL A 105 21.67 -8.83 -12.77
CA VAL A 105 21.30 -9.45 -11.50
C VAL A 105 21.01 -8.40 -10.43
N LEU A 106 19.95 -8.65 -9.65
CA LEU A 106 19.58 -7.90 -8.46
C LEU A 106 19.50 -8.86 -7.29
N VAL A 107 20.21 -8.60 -6.20
CA VAL A 107 20.27 -9.48 -5.02
C VAL A 107 20.02 -8.66 -3.77
N THR A 108 19.06 -9.07 -2.96
CA THR A 108 18.79 -8.45 -1.66
C THR A 108 19.91 -8.77 -0.67
N ARG A 109 20.04 -7.95 0.38
CA ARG A 109 20.65 -8.41 1.62
C ARG A 109 19.80 -9.50 2.26
N GLU A 110 20.39 -10.17 3.24
CA GLU A 110 19.67 -11.20 3.99
C GLU A 110 18.54 -10.59 4.80
N LEU A 111 17.39 -11.25 4.75
CA LEU A 111 16.18 -10.91 5.48
C LEU A 111 15.80 -12.09 6.40
N ASP A 112 15.20 -11.80 7.54
CA ASP A 112 14.56 -12.82 8.36
C ASP A 112 13.16 -13.07 7.81
N LEU A 113 13.05 -14.11 6.98
CA LEU A 113 11.80 -14.49 6.31
C LEU A 113 11.12 -15.67 7.00
N SER A 114 11.45 -15.92 8.27
CA SER A 114 10.85 -17.03 9.03
C SER A 114 9.32 -16.99 9.04
N LYS A 115 8.74 -15.77 9.00
CA LYS A 115 7.29 -15.55 8.96
C LYS A 115 6.73 -15.15 7.60
N ALA A 116 7.57 -14.65 6.69
CA ALA A 116 7.16 -14.10 5.40
C ALA A 116 6.35 -15.06 4.54
N THR A 117 5.32 -14.55 3.88
CA THR A 117 4.42 -15.34 3.02
C THR A 117 4.59 -15.03 1.55
N THR A 118 4.92 -13.79 1.19
CA THR A 118 4.89 -13.33 -0.20
C THR A 118 6.04 -12.41 -0.58
N VAL A 119 6.34 -12.40 -1.87
CA VAL A 119 7.15 -11.38 -2.55
C VAL A 119 6.28 -10.77 -3.65
N GLN A 120 6.15 -9.46 -3.65
CA GLN A 120 5.26 -8.69 -4.52
C GLN A 120 6.09 -7.64 -5.26
N PHE A 121 5.83 -7.45 -6.55
CA PHE A 121 6.52 -6.44 -7.37
C PHE A 121 5.79 -6.20 -8.69
N TYR A 122 6.08 -5.08 -9.33
CA TYR A 122 5.73 -4.86 -10.74
C TYR A 122 6.88 -5.29 -11.64
N LEU A 123 6.55 -5.97 -12.74
CA LEU A 123 7.52 -6.39 -13.75
C LEU A 123 7.02 -6.02 -15.14
N TRP A 124 7.93 -5.54 -15.98
CA TRP A 124 7.69 -5.31 -17.40
C TRP A 124 8.81 -5.96 -18.21
N LEU A 125 8.46 -6.90 -19.08
CA LEU A 125 9.41 -7.62 -19.96
C LEU A 125 9.25 -7.18 -21.42
N GLY A 126 10.22 -6.41 -21.91
CA GLY A 126 10.22 -5.75 -23.22
C GLY A 126 9.68 -4.34 -23.08
N CYS A 127 10.55 -3.34 -23.17
CA CYS A 127 10.22 -1.92 -22.96
C CYS A 127 9.72 -1.20 -24.23
N ASP A 128 9.90 -1.82 -25.39
CA ASP A 128 9.60 -1.22 -26.68
C ASP A 128 8.14 -1.38 -27.11
N SER A 129 7.69 -0.63 -28.09
CA SER A 129 6.33 -0.78 -28.66
C SER A 129 6.10 -2.09 -29.43
N THR A 130 7.17 -2.85 -29.72
CA THR A 130 7.11 -4.10 -30.46
C THR A 130 7.03 -5.31 -29.53
N PRO A 131 6.33 -6.39 -29.91
CA PRO A 131 6.37 -7.63 -29.14
C PRO A 131 7.81 -8.14 -28.99
N PRO A 132 8.23 -8.54 -27.77
CA PRO A 132 9.60 -8.94 -27.51
C PRO A 132 9.91 -10.28 -28.15
N ASP A 133 11.18 -10.49 -28.52
CA ASP A 133 11.63 -11.75 -29.11
C ASP A 133 11.52 -12.90 -28.08
N PRO A 134 10.70 -13.95 -28.35
CA PRO A 134 10.59 -15.12 -27.47
C PRO A 134 11.88 -15.92 -27.33
N ALA A 135 12.88 -15.70 -28.19
CA ALA A 135 14.21 -16.27 -28.03
C ALA A 135 15.04 -15.60 -26.92
N THR A 136 14.58 -14.47 -26.40
CA THR A 136 15.24 -13.76 -25.29
C THR A 136 15.24 -14.62 -24.03
N PRO A 137 16.39 -14.77 -23.35
CA PRO A 137 16.45 -15.50 -22.09
C PRO A 137 15.54 -14.89 -21.01
N PRO A 138 14.84 -15.71 -20.23
CA PRO A 138 13.87 -15.24 -19.24
C PRO A 138 14.53 -14.62 -18.00
N VAL A 139 13.73 -13.92 -17.21
CA VAL A 139 14.12 -13.43 -15.89
C VAL A 139 13.70 -14.45 -14.84
N TYR A 140 14.61 -14.87 -13.97
CA TYR A 140 14.34 -15.82 -12.89
C TYR A 140 14.24 -15.09 -11.55
N ALA A 141 13.21 -15.41 -10.77
CA ALA A 141 13.12 -15.07 -9.36
C ALA A 141 13.55 -16.28 -8.51
N GLN A 142 14.57 -16.08 -7.68
CA GLN A 142 15.21 -17.17 -6.93
C GLN A 142 15.51 -16.75 -5.50
N TYR A 143 15.70 -17.73 -4.62
CA TYR A 143 16.14 -17.50 -3.24
C TYR A 143 17.34 -18.35 -2.86
N SER A 144 18.04 -17.92 -1.81
CA SER A 144 19.12 -18.66 -1.18
C SER A 144 19.01 -18.53 0.34
N VAL A 145 19.28 -19.63 1.05
CA VAL A 145 19.30 -19.70 2.53
C VAL A 145 20.72 -19.97 3.07
N ASN A 146 21.73 -19.77 2.22
CA ASN A 146 23.14 -20.05 2.52
C ASN A 146 24.06 -19.02 1.85
N GLY A 147 23.74 -17.73 2.01
CA GLY A 147 24.59 -16.63 1.57
C GLY A 147 24.86 -16.61 0.06
N GLY A 148 23.94 -17.15 -0.75
CA GLY A 148 24.05 -17.13 -2.20
C GLY A 148 24.93 -18.22 -2.81
N ILE A 149 25.30 -19.27 -2.06
CA ILE A 149 26.06 -20.39 -2.62
C ILE A 149 25.18 -21.28 -3.50
N ILE A 150 23.97 -21.60 -3.02
CA ILE A 150 22.97 -22.37 -3.76
C ILE A 150 21.73 -21.52 -3.92
N TRP A 151 21.22 -21.46 -5.15
CA TRP A 151 20.01 -20.73 -5.50
C TRP A 151 18.92 -21.69 -5.95
N HIS A 152 17.73 -21.50 -5.40
CA HIS A 152 16.54 -22.27 -5.70
C HIS A 152 15.56 -21.41 -6.50
N ASN A 153 15.00 -21.98 -7.56
CA ASN A 153 14.04 -21.27 -8.41
C ASN A 153 12.67 -21.18 -7.73
N ILE A 154 12.05 -20.00 -7.78
CA ILE A 154 10.65 -19.80 -7.40
C ILE A 154 9.82 -19.75 -8.68
N GLU A 155 10.13 -18.78 -9.55
CA GLU A 155 9.37 -18.52 -10.77
C GLU A 155 10.29 -18.10 -11.92
N GLN A 156 9.83 -18.33 -13.16
CA GLN A 156 10.50 -17.93 -14.40
C GLN A 156 9.55 -17.05 -15.21
N PHE A 157 10.03 -15.89 -15.66
CA PHE A 157 9.25 -14.95 -16.47
C PHE A 157 9.80 -14.87 -17.89
N ASP A 158 9.04 -15.42 -18.84
CA ASP A 158 9.41 -15.49 -20.26
C ASP A 158 8.95 -14.26 -21.04
N PHE A 159 9.80 -13.81 -21.96
CA PHE A 159 9.45 -12.77 -22.94
C PHE A 159 8.46 -13.33 -23.96
N ASN A 160 7.31 -12.69 -24.09
CA ASN A 160 6.25 -13.10 -25.02
C ASN A 160 5.33 -11.94 -25.39
N THR A 161 4.36 -12.18 -26.27
CA THR A 161 3.43 -11.14 -26.76
C THR A 161 2.58 -10.47 -25.67
N HIS A 162 2.43 -11.08 -24.49
CA HIS A 162 1.69 -10.55 -23.36
C HIS A 162 2.59 -9.98 -22.24
N SER A 163 3.91 -10.15 -22.34
CA SER A 163 4.87 -9.72 -21.32
C SER A 163 5.27 -8.25 -21.46
N ASN A 164 5.07 -7.68 -22.64
CA ASN A 164 5.31 -6.28 -22.95
C ASN A 164 4.16 -5.38 -22.47
N ARG A 165 3.94 -5.44 -21.15
CA ARG A 165 3.11 -4.51 -20.38
C ARG A 165 3.48 -4.64 -18.91
N PRO A 166 3.37 -3.58 -18.11
CA PRO A 166 3.48 -3.68 -16.66
C PRO A 166 2.51 -4.73 -16.10
N SER A 167 3.03 -5.62 -15.27
CA SER A 167 2.25 -6.66 -14.60
C SER A 167 2.58 -6.68 -13.12
N TYR A 168 1.56 -6.66 -12.27
CA TYR A 168 1.70 -6.88 -10.84
C TYR A 168 1.83 -8.38 -10.57
N ILE A 169 2.89 -8.77 -9.88
CA ILE A 169 3.26 -10.16 -9.62
C ILE A 169 3.28 -10.40 -8.12
N VAL A 170 2.64 -11.50 -7.70
CA VAL A 170 2.69 -12.02 -6.34
C VAL A 170 3.25 -13.43 -6.38
N LEU A 171 4.36 -13.65 -5.69
CA LEU A 171 4.98 -14.97 -5.51
C LEU A 171 4.76 -15.43 -4.07
N TYR A 172 4.16 -16.61 -3.90
CA TYR A 172 4.07 -17.27 -2.61
C TYR A 172 5.40 -17.91 -2.24
N LEU A 173 5.86 -17.65 -1.02
CA LEU A 173 7.14 -18.15 -0.55
C LEU A 173 7.04 -19.63 -0.12
N PRO A 174 7.91 -20.50 -0.67
CA PRO A 174 7.96 -21.89 -0.25
C PRO A 174 8.44 -22.00 1.20
N GLU A 175 8.01 -23.04 1.90
CA GLU A 175 8.42 -23.27 3.30
C GLU A 175 9.95 -23.32 3.46
N SER A 176 10.66 -23.87 2.47
CA SER A 176 12.12 -23.95 2.45
C SER A 176 12.84 -22.61 2.29
N SER A 177 12.15 -21.52 1.90
CA SER A 177 12.73 -20.17 1.91
C SER A 177 12.51 -19.43 3.23
N ARG A 178 11.69 -19.98 4.15
CA ARG A 178 11.38 -19.37 5.44
C ARG A 178 12.50 -19.66 6.44
N SER A 179 13.52 -18.82 6.40
CA SER A 179 14.69 -18.94 7.27
C SER A 179 15.04 -17.59 7.86
N LYS A 180 15.88 -17.60 8.90
CA LYS A 180 16.36 -16.37 9.55
C LYS A 180 17.27 -15.53 8.68
N ALA A 181 17.81 -16.10 7.61
CA ALA A 181 18.78 -15.46 6.71
C ALA A 181 18.53 -15.96 5.28
N THR A 182 17.60 -15.30 4.60
CA THR A 182 17.25 -15.62 3.21
C THR A 182 17.54 -14.42 2.31
N GLN A 183 18.15 -14.67 1.16
CA GLN A 183 18.36 -13.69 0.09
C GLN A 183 17.43 -13.99 -1.08
N PHE A 184 16.91 -12.96 -1.73
CA PHE A 184 16.25 -13.08 -3.04
C PHE A 184 17.11 -12.51 -4.13
N ARG A 185 16.94 -13.06 -5.33
CA ARG A 185 17.48 -12.45 -6.54
C ARG A 185 16.54 -12.51 -7.72
N TRP A 186 16.68 -11.49 -8.57
CA TRP A 186 16.20 -11.48 -9.94
C TRP A 186 17.40 -11.56 -10.86
N TRP A 187 17.41 -12.52 -11.77
CA TRP A 187 18.58 -12.81 -12.60
C TRP A 187 18.18 -13.16 -14.03
N GLN A 188 18.85 -12.56 -15.01
CA GLN A 188 18.71 -12.89 -16.42
C GLN A 188 20.01 -13.51 -16.97
N PRO A 189 20.01 -14.78 -17.40
CA PRO A 189 21.20 -15.43 -17.94
C PRO A 189 21.59 -14.85 -19.30
N SER A 190 22.89 -14.84 -19.58
CA SER A 190 23.43 -14.55 -20.91
C SER A 190 24.69 -15.38 -21.16
N LYS A 191 24.92 -15.76 -22.43
CA LYS A 191 26.11 -16.52 -22.85
C LYS A 191 27.34 -15.62 -23.00
N ASN A 192 27.14 -14.38 -23.41
CA ASN A 192 28.18 -13.43 -23.80
C ASN A 192 28.01 -12.06 -23.14
N GLY A 193 27.02 -11.90 -22.25
CA GLY A 193 26.70 -10.63 -21.58
C GLY A 193 25.93 -9.64 -22.46
N THR A 194 25.44 -10.05 -23.63
CA THR A 194 24.55 -9.22 -24.45
C THR A 194 23.11 -9.70 -24.34
N TYR A 195 22.16 -8.80 -24.48
CA TYR A 195 20.72 -9.03 -24.36
C TYR A 195 20.00 -8.35 -25.53
N MET A 196 18.85 -8.89 -25.94
CA MET A 196 18.04 -8.34 -27.02
C MET A 196 16.95 -7.41 -26.50
N GLU A 197 16.36 -7.76 -25.36
CA GLU A 197 15.25 -7.03 -24.76
C GLU A 197 15.65 -6.49 -23.39
N ASP A 198 15.07 -5.36 -23.05
CA ASP A 198 15.18 -4.74 -21.74
C ASP A 198 13.99 -5.12 -20.86
N TRP A 199 14.18 -5.02 -19.55
CA TRP A 199 13.11 -5.24 -18.59
C TRP A 199 13.27 -4.31 -17.40
N ALA A 200 12.17 -4.03 -16.74
CA ALA A 200 12.12 -3.17 -15.57
C ALA A 200 11.38 -3.86 -14.44
N ILE A 201 11.79 -3.54 -13.20
CA ILE A 201 11.17 -4.00 -11.97
C ILE A 201 10.94 -2.80 -11.05
N ASP A 202 9.82 -2.81 -10.35
CA ASP A 202 9.40 -1.70 -9.49
C ASP A 202 8.58 -2.17 -8.28
N GLU A 203 8.47 -1.32 -7.26
CA GLU A 203 7.65 -1.51 -6.05
C GLU A 203 7.80 -2.91 -5.42
N ILE A 204 9.04 -3.29 -5.13
CA ILE A 204 9.38 -4.57 -4.52
C ILE A 204 8.99 -4.53 -3.05
N TYR A 205 8.10 -5.43 -2.66
CA TYR A 205 7.65 -5.61 -1.29
C TYR A 205 7.75 -7.08 -0.87
N ILE A 206 8.46 -7.34 0.22
CA ILE A 206 8.72 -8.66 0.77
C ILE A 206 8.28 -8.63 2.23
N ASP A 207 7.21 -9.34 2.56
CA ASP A 207 6.64 -9.34 3.89
C ASP A 207 5.56 -10.45 4.05
N GLY A 208 4.82 -10.35 5.14
CA GLY A 208 3.66 -11.13 5.49
C GLY A 208 3.93 -11.98 6.73
N ASP A 209 2.85 -12.42 7.37
CA ASP A 209 2.94 -13.39 8.45
C ASP A 209 2.11 -14.62 8.11
N HIS A 210 2.76 -15.78 7.99
CA HIS A 210 2.06 -17.05 7.75
C HIS A 210 1.13 -17.46 8.92
N GLU A 211 1.30 -16.87 10.10
CA GLU A 211 0.37 -17.01 11.23
C GLU A 211 -0.83 -16.05 11.11
N GLY A 212 -0.71 -15.02 10.27
CA GLY A 212 -1.67 -13.93 10.11
C GLY A 212 -1.40 -12.78 11.07
N GLU A 213 -1.60 -11.55 10.59
CA GLU A 213 -1.57 -10.35 11.43
C GLU A 213 -3.00 -10.05 11.91
N ASP A 214 -3.24 -10.06 13.22
CA ASP A 214 -4.60 -9.93 13.76
C ASP A 214 -5.13 -8.49 13.73
N MET A 215 -4.25 -7.50 13.58
CA MET A 215 -4.61 -6.08 13.59
C MET A 215 -3.67 -5.22 12.76
N LEU A 216 -4.22 -4.23 12.06
CA LEU A 216 -3.47 -3.10 11.51
C LEU A 216 -3.94 -1.82 12.20
N ALA A 217 -3.02 -1.07 12.80
CA ALA A 217 -3.34 0.20 13.46
C ALA A 217 -2.24 1.21 13.16
N ASP A 218 -2.63 2.32 12.52
CA ASP A 218 -1.72 3.39 12.16
C ASP A 218 -1.29 4.21 13.38
N ASP A 219 -0.16 4.92 13.27
CA ASP A 219 0.27 5.83 14.32
C ASP A 219 -0.60 7.09 14.34
N PRO A 220 -1.06 7.53 15.53
CA PRO A 220 -1.74 8.79 15.72
C PRO A 220 -1.13 10.03 15.07
N GLU A 221 0.19 10.10 14.94
CA GLU A 221 0.91 11.28 14.47
C GLU A 221 1.23 11.24 12.98
N SER A 222 1.52 10.06 12.41
CA SER A 222 1.96 9.94 11.01
C SER A 222 1.78 8.51 10.48
N PRO A 223 1.33 8.31 9.22
CA PRO A 223 1.20 6.99 8.63
C PRO A 223 2.50 6.18 8.64
N ARG A 224 2.47 4.92 9.09
CA ARG A 224 3.65 4.06 9.22
C ARG A 224 3.72 2.94 8.17
N ASP A 225 4.94 2.67 7.69
CA ASP A 225 5.29 1.36 7.12
C ASP A 225 5.36 0.31 8.26
N PRO A 226 5.01 -0.97 8.02
CA PRO A 226 4.61 -1.59 6.75
C PRO A 226 3.08 -1.64 6.52
N ILE A 227 2.27 -0.88 7.28
CA ILE A 227 0.79 -0.96 7.21
C ILE A 227 0.28 -0.64 5.80
N TRP A 228 0.91 0.32 5.13
CA TRP A 228 0.59 0.72 3.78
C TRP A 228 1.60 0.14 2.79
N THR A 229 1.19 -0.85 2.01
CA THR A 229 2.07 -1.57 1.08
C THR A 229 2.35 -0.77 -0.19
N LEU A 230 1.33 -0.13 -0.76
CA LEU A 230 1.42 0.73 -1.95
C LEU A 230 0.66 2.03 -1.74
N THR A 231 1.29 3.16 -2.05
CA THR A 231 0.68 4.50 -1.96
C THR A 231 1.12 5.42 -3.12
N PRO A 232 0.91 5.03 -4.39
CA PRO A 232 1.25 5.89 -5.53
C PRO A 232 0.45 7.19 -5.51
N GLY A 233 1.13 8.29 -5.83
CA GLY A 233 0.58 9.65 -5.76
C GLY A 233 0.28 10.20 -4.36
N ALA A 234 0.73 9.51 -3.30
CA ALA A 234 0.60 9.99 -1.92
C ALA A 234 1.88 10.69 -1.44
N VAL A 235 1.70 11.80 -0.74
CA VAL A 235 2.72 12.49 0.07
C VAL A 235 2.27 12.46 1.52
N ILE A 236 3.20 12.20 2.45
CA ILE A 236 2.91 12.25 3.88
C ILE A 236 3.05 13.70 4.35
N GLU A 237 1.93 14.35 4.66
CA GLU A 237 1.91 15.73 5.17
C GLU A 237 0.61 16.05 5.93
N PRO A 238 0.57 17.13 6.72
CA PRO A 238 -0.67 17.59 7.37
C PRO A 238 -1.68 18.13 6.34
N VAL A 239 -2.95 17.75 6.47
CA VAL A 239 -4.02 18.10 5.51
C VAL A 239 -5.24 18.67 6.23
N CYS A 240 -5.89 19.66 5.60
CA CYS A 240 -7.09 20.33 6.13
C CYS A 240 -6.92 20.91 7.55
N GLY A 241 -5.71 21.38 7.89
CA GLY A 241 -5.40 21.95 9.19
C GLY A 241 -5.25 20.93 10.31
N SER A 242 -5.05 19.64 9.99
CA SER A 242 -4.69 18.62 10.97
C SER A 242 -3.37 18.93 11.67
N THR A 243 -3.23 18.46 12.90
CA THR A 243 -1.96 18.47 13.66
C THR A 243 -1.13 17.21 13.44
N PHE A 244 -1.70 16.21 12.75
CA PHE A 244 -1.08 14.96 12.37
C PHE A 244 -0.85 14.92 10.86
N ASP A 245 0.09 14.10 10.42
CA ASP A 245 0.32 13.82 9.00
C ASP A 245 -0.71 12.81 8.47
N ALA A 246 -1.00 12.92 7.18
CA ALA A 246 -1.90 12.04 6.47
C ALA A 246 -1.28 11.59 5.15
N LEU A 247 -1.76 10.47 4.61
CA LEU A 247 -1.51 10.12 3.22
C LEU A 247 -2.31 11.07 2.34
N HIS A 248 -1.67 12.09 1.78
CA HIS A 248 -2.29 13.11 0.95
C HIS A 248 -2.08 12.84 -0.53
N PHE A 249 -3.17 12.67 -1.26
CA PHE A 249 -3.19 12.47 -2.71
C PHE A 249 -3.47 13.80 -3.40
N THR A 250 -2.39 14.47 -3.81
CA THR A 250 -2.46 15.82 -4.41
C THR A 250 -1.64 16.01 -5.68
N GLY A 251 -0.80 15.05 -6.07
CA GLY A 251 0.10 15.19 -7.22
C GLY A 251 -0.55 14.91 -8.57
N GLU A 252 0.15 15.14 -9.67
CA GLU A 252 -0.37 14.92 -11.04
C GLU A 252 -0.14 13.49 -11.55
N GLU A 253 0.10 12.54 -10.64
CA GLU A 253 0.38 11.15 -10.98
C GLU A 253 -0.81 10.50 -11.69
N LYS A 254 -0.54 9.41 -12.41
CA LYS A 254 -1.57 8.70 -13.18
C LYS A 254 -2.53 7.90 -12.30
N HIS A 255 -2.04 7.42 -11.16
CA HIS A 255 -2.77 6.52 -10.27
C HIS A 255 -2.70 7.07 -8.84
N ARG A 256 -3.85 7.11 -8.16
CA ARG A 256 -3.96 7.56 -6.76
C ARG A 256 -4.71 6.52 -5.96
N PHE A 257 -3.99 5.77 -5.17
CA PHE A 257 -4.57 4.77 -4.30
C PHE A 257 -3.68 4.42 -3.11
N ALA A 258 -4.28 3.81 -2.08
CA ALA A 258 -3.58 3.25 -0.93
C ALA A 258 -3.99 1.79 -0.73
N VAL A 259 -3.01 0.89 -0.60
CA VAL A 259 -3.20 -0.53 -0.30
C VAL A 259 -2.67 -0.85 1.09
N THR A 260 -3.45 -1.57 1.90
CA THR A 260 -3.02 -2.03 3.22
C THR A 260 -2.16 -3.29 3.12
N ALA A 261 -1.45 -3.63 4.19
CA ALA A 261 -0.94 -4.98 4.42
C ALA A 261 -2.11 -5.99 4.59
N ASP A 262 -1.77 -7.27 4.56
CA ASP A 262 -2.74 -8.32 4.83
C ASP A 262 -3.03 -8.39 6.34
N VAL A 263 -4.31 -8.56 6.68
CA VAL A 263 -4.80 -8.70 8.05
C VAL A 263 -5.81 -9.84 8.14
N VAL A 264 -5.84 -10.51 9.27
CA VAL A 264 -6.82 -11.53 9.61
C VAL A 264 -8.14 -10.83 9.92
N VAL A 265 -9.16 -11.13 9.11
CA VAL A 265 -10.51 -10.60 9.31
C VAL A 265 -11.39 -11.70 9.85
N THR A 266 -11.92 -11.49 11.05
CA THR A 266 -12.77 -12.45 11.76
C THR A 266 -14.15 -11.86 12.06
N GLU A 267 -14.94 -12.56 12.87
CA GLU A 267 -16.19 -12.03 13.36
C GLU A 267 -15.94 -10.90 14.37
N GLY A 268 -16.65 -9.78 14.22
CA GLY A 268 -16.44 -8.58 15.03
C GLY A 268 -15.29 -7.70 14.56
N SER A 269 -14.58 -8.05 13.48
CA SER A 269 -13.62 -7.13 12.86
C SER A 269 -14.32 -5.94 12.21
N PHE A 270 -13.72 -4.76 12.31
CA PHE A 270 -14.18 -3.54 11.66
C PHE A 270 -13.00 -2.74 11.12
N LEU A 271 -13.26 -1.93 10.10
CA LEU A 271 -12.33 -0.96 9.56
C LEU A 271 -12.75 0.43 10.05
N GLN A 272 -11.85 1.12 10.73
CA GLN A 272 -11.97 2.52 11.08
C GLN A 272 -10.96 3.34 10.28
N VAL A 273 -11.38 4.48 9.73
CA VAL A 273 -10.49 5.37 8.97
C VAL A 273 -11.03 6.79 8.98
N ASN A 274 -10.12 7.77 8.99
CA ASN A 274 -10.46 9.16 8.71
C ASN A 274 -10.14 9.44 7.24
N ILE A 275 -11.10 10.04 6.54
CA ILE A 275 -10.97 10.41 5.14
C ILE A 275 -11.39 11.86 4.93
N ALA A 276 -10.67 12.57 4.07
CA ALA A 276 -11.03 13.91 3.62
C ALA A 276 -10.93 13.97 2.08
N LEU A 277 -11.99 14.39 1.40
CA LEU A 277 -12.03 14.60 -0.05
C LEU A 277 -12.11 16.11 -0.31
N GLY A 278 -10.96 16.77 -0.16
CA GLY A 278 -10.82 18.21 -0.21
C GLY A 278 -11.17 18.89 1.12
N CYS A 279 -10.56 20.05 1.38
CA CYS A 279 -10.74 20.80 2.63
C CYS A 279 -11.84 21.87 2.56
N THR A 280 -12.34 22.14 1.37
CA THR A 280 -13.38 23.14 1.11
C THR A 280 -14.36 22.61 0.09
N ALA A 281 -15.63 23.01 0.20
CA ALA A 281 -16.68 22.54 -0.70
C ALA A 281 -16.30 22.76 -2.17
N LEU A 282 -16.26 21.66 -2.93
CA LEU A 282 -15.88 21.65 -4.34
C LEU A 282 -17.09 21.88 -5.24
N LYS A 283 -16.84 22.39 -6.46
CA LYS A 283 -17.89 22.58 -7.48
C LYS A 283 -18.21 21.30 -8.23
N THR A 284 -17.24 20.38 -8.30
CA THR A 284 -17.35 19.08 -8.95
C THR A 284 -17.34 18.01 -7.87
N CYS A 285 -18.20 17.00 -8.03
CA CYS A 285 -18.22 15.85 -7.13
C CYS A 285 -17.36 14.74 -7.74
N PHE A 286 -16.48 14.16 -6.92
CA PHE A 286 -15.70 12.98 -7.25
C PHE A 286 -15.80 11.97 -6.11
N ASN A 287 -15.24 10.78 -6.32
CA ASN A 287 -15.32 9.72 -5.33
C ASN A 287 -14.01 8.95 -5.16
N VAL A 288 -13.93 8.26 -4.02
CA VAL A 288 -12.90 7.27 -3.68
C VAL A 288 -13.63 5.99 -3.29
N SER A 289 -13.20 4.86 -3.83
CA SER A 289 -13.82 3.56 -3.59
C SER A 289 -12.98 2.71 -2.63
N LEU A 290 -13.65 1.96 -1.77
CA LEU A 290 -13.07 1.02 -0.82
C LEU A 290 -13.31 -0.42 -1.29
N LEU A 291 -12.22 -1.10 -1.66
CA LEU A 291 -12.21 -2.47 -2.16
C LEU A 291 -11.43 -3.37 -1.19
N TYR A 292 -11.61 -4.68 -1.30
CA TYR A 292 -10.82 -5.70 -0.62
C TYR A 292 -10.34 -6.78 -1.59
N SER A 293 -9.31 -7.50 -1.17
CA SER A 293 -8.71 -8.64 -1.87
C SER A 293 -8.41 -9.77 -0.90
N HIS A 294 -8.47 -11.01 -1.39
CA HIS A 294 -8.06 -12.25 -0.69
C HIS A 294 -6.86 -12.93 -1.35
N ASP A 295 -6.31 -12.34 -2.39
CA ASP A 295 -5.24 -12.90 -3.23
C ASP A 295 -4.08 -11.91 -3.36
N HIS A 296 -3.79 -11.23 -2.26
CA HIS A 296 -2.70 -10.26 -2.15
C HIS A 296 -2.76 -9.15 -3.21
N GLY A 297 -3.96 -8.68 -3.56
CA GLY A 297 -4.16 -7.53 -4.46
C GLY A 297 -4.15 -7.86 -5.94
N VAL A 298 -4.19 -9.14 -6.33
CA VAL A 298 -4.34 -9.54 -7.74
C VAL A 298 -5.76 -9.26 -8.23
N THR A 299 -6.78 -9.52 -7.42
CA THR A 299 -8.18 -9.18 -7.71
C THR A 299 -8.81 -8.38 -6.59
N TRP A 300 -9.71 -7.46 -6.96
CA TRP A 300 -10.35 -6.51 -6.04
C TRP A 300 -11.87 -6.56 -6.15
N GLN A 301 -12.54 -6.49 -5.00
CA GLN A 301 -14.01 -6.49 -4.90
C GLN A 301 -14.49 -5.40 -3.94
N PRO A 302 -15.67 -4.79 -4.13
CA PRO A 302 -16.18 -3.78 -3.20
C PRO A 302 -16.42 -4.33 -1.80
N VAL A 303 -15.95 -3.64 -0.76
CA VAL A 303 -16.17 -4.05 0.65
C VAL A 303 -17.65 -4.10 0.97
N LEU A 304 -18.39 -3.05 0.63
CA LEU A 304 -19.83 -2.98 0.80
C LEU A 304 -20.51 -3.24 -0.54
N GLY A 305 -21.52 -4.10 -0.56
CA GLY A 305 -22.28 -4.40 -1.77
C GLY A 305 -23.38 -3.36 -2.02
N SER A 306 -23.83 -3.26 -3.27
CA SER A 306 -24.96 -2.40 -3.62
C SER A 306 -26.24 -2.85 -2.94
N CYS A 307 -26.69 -2.05 -1.99
CA CYS A 307 -27.89 -2.29 -1.21
C CYS A 307 -29.04 -1.43 -1.73
N LEU A 308 -29.95 -2.04 -2.50
CA LEU A 308 -31.23 -1.41 -2.81
C LEU A 308 -32.26 -1.87 -1.77
N LEU A 309 -33.14 -0.95 -1.35
CA LEU A 309 -34.22 -1.16 -0.36
C LEU A 309 -35.14 -2.36 -0.67
N SER A 310 -35.08 -2.92 -1.87
CA SER A 310 -35.83 -4.11 -2.30
C SER A 310 -35.16 -5.44 -1.95
N HIS A 311 -33.90 -5.47 -1.52
CA HIS A 311 -33.19 -6.71 -1.17
C HIS A 311 -33.49 -7.11 0.27
N MET A 312 -34.10 -8.28 0.45
CA MET A 312 -34.48 -8.84 1.76
C MET A 312 -33.28 -9.11 2.69
N ASP A 313 -32.10 -9.38 2.13
CA ASP A 313 -30.87 -9.65 2.88
C ASP A 313 -30.04 -8.39 3.15
N CYS A 314 -30.53 -7.21 2.76
CA CYS A 314 -29.82 -5.98 3.01
C CYS A 314 -30.22 -5.36 4.36
N GLU A 315 -29.80 -6.01 5.42
CA GLU A 315 -29.67 -5.33 6.71
C GLU A 315 -28.35 -4.57 6.67
N THR A 316 -28.33 -3.32 6.18
CA THR A 316 -27.47 -2.26 6.72
C THR A 316 -27.61 -0.92 5.99
N HIS A 317 -28.13 0.07 6.70
CA HIS A 317 -28.09 1.49 6.38
C HIS A 317 -26.68 2.09 6.58
N MET A 318 -25.63 1.37 6.17
CA MET A 318 -24.25 1.79 6.41
C MET A 318 -23.80 2.82 5.39
N PHE A 319 -23.20 3.88 5.91
CA PHE A 319 -22.46 4.86 5.12
C PHE A 319 -20.96 4.60 5.32
N PRO A 320 -20.12 4.64 4.26
CA PRO A 320 -20.44 5.00 2.87
C PRO A 320 -21.28 3.93 2.15
N ARG A 321 -22.21 4.35 1.28
CA ARG A 321 -22.95 3.40 0.45
C ARG A 321 -22.03 2.79 -0.60
N ASP A 322 -22.16 1.49 -0.82
CA ASP A 322 -21.43 0.72 -1.84
C ASP A 322 -19.90 0.80 -1.71
N GLY A 323 -19.41 1.22 -0.54
CA GLY A 323 -17.98 1.44 -0.30
C GLY A 323 -17.44 2.69 -1.01
N VAL A 324 -18.30 3.65 -1.36
CA VAL A 324 -17.91 4.84 -2.11
C VAL A 324 -18.00 6.10 -1.23
N PHE A 325 -16.86 6.74 -1.01
CA PHE A 325 -16.76 8.03 -0.35
C PHE A 325 -16.96 9.16 -1.36
N LEU A 326 -17.87 10.09 -1.08
CA LEU A 326 -18.18 11.22 -1.95
C LEU A 326 -17.58 12.52 -1.41
N SER A 327 -17.11 13.39 -2.31
CA SER A 327 -16.42 14.63 -1.93
C SER A 327 -17.30 15.70 -1.30
N ASP A 328 -18.60 15.69 -1.60
CA ASP A 328 -19.57 16.62 -1.03
C ASP A 328 -19.93 16.30 0.44
N VAL A 329 -19.91 15.01 0.80
CA VAL A 329 -20.09 14.54 2.18
C VAL A 329 -18.80 14.65 2.98
N ASN A 330 -17.65 14.39 2.34
CA ASN A 330 -16.34 14.31 2.99
C ASN A 330 -15.51 15.58 2.76
N THR A 331 -16.14 16.75 2.82
CA THR A 331 -15.41 18.02 2.82
C THR A 331 -14.79 18.24 4.20
N GLY A 332 -13.47 18.15 4.29
CA GLY A 332 -12.76 18.05 5.57
C GLY A 332 -12.72 16.61 6.10
N TRP A 333 -12.26 16.44 7.34
CA TRP A 333 -12.08 15.13 7.94
C TRP A 333 -13.39 14.51 8.42
N THR A 334 -13.70 13.31 7.92
CA THR A 334 -14.81 12.48 8.37
C THR A 334 -14.29 11.12 8.82
N ARG A 335 -14.74 10.64 9.98
CA ARG A 335 -14.42 9.31 10.50
C ARG A 335 -15.48 8.31 10.09
N TYR A 336 -15.07 7.15 9.58
CA TYR A 336 -15.95 6.02 9.28
C TYR A 336 -15.57 4.81 10.13
N ASN A 337 -16.60 4.12 10.65
CA ASN A 337 -16.48 2.82 11.30
C ASN A 337 -17.31 1.81 10.51
N ILE A 338 -16.63 0.92 9.81
CA ILE A 338 -17.21 -0.03 8.86
C ILE A 338 -17.04 -1.44 9.41
N PRO A 339 -18.07 -2.00 10.09
CA PRO A 339 -18.17 -3.43 10.36
C PRO A 339 -17.89 -4.25 9.10
N LEU A 340 -16.91 -5.16 9.19
CA LEU A 340 -16.44 -5.91 8.04
C LEU A 340 -17.42 -7.06 7.71
N PRO A 341 -17.99 -7.11 6.49
CA PRO A 341 -18.95 -8.15 6.12
C PRO A 341 -18.32 -9.55 6.08
N PHE A 342 -19.15 -10.60 6.22
CA PHE A 342 -18.69 -12.00 6.19
C PHE A 342 -17.79 -12.34 4.99
N LYS A 343 -18.09 -11.81 3.80
CA LYS A 343 -17.30 -12.03 2.56
C LYS A 343 -15.85 -11.53 2.64
N THR A 344 -15.55 -10.63 3.58
CA THR A 344 -14.20 -10.09 3.80
C THR A 344 -13.39 -10.91 4.81
N ARG A 345 -13.95 -11.97 5.40
CA ARG A 345 -13.24 -12.81 6.38
C ARG A 345 -12.24 -13.74 5.68
N SER A 346 -10.97 -13.64 6.04
CA SER A 346 -9.87 -14.51 5.60
C SER A 346 -8.66 -14.31 6.53
N GLN A 347 -7.63 -15.16 6.41
CA GLN A 347 -6.34 -14.95 7.07
C GLN A 347 -5.49 -13.87 6.40
N PHE A 348 -5.76 -13.56 5.13
CA PHE A 348 -4.98 -12.64 4.32
C PHE A 348 -5.90 -11.70 3.54
N THR A 349 -6.64 -10.86 4.27
CA THR A 349 -7.48 -9.83 3.63
C THR A 349 -6.73 -8.51 3.62
N ARG A 350 -6.73 -7.83 2.48
CA ARG A 350 -6.22 -6.46 2.38
C ARG A 350 -7.25 -5.53 1.76
N PHE A 351 -7.07 -4.23 1.99
CA PHE A 351 -8.00 -3.19 1.58
C PHE A 351 -7.31 -2.19 0.65
N LEU A 352 -8.10 -1.64 -0.29
CA LEU A 352 -7.66 -0.67 -1.28
C LEU A 352 -8.61 0.53 -1.26
N PHE A 353 -8.05 1.71 -1.04
CA PHE A 353 -8.71 2.98 -1.27
C PHE A 353 -8.24 3.52 -2.61
N VAL A 354 -9.13 3.68 -3.59
CA VAL A 354 -8.76 4.04 -4.96
C VAL A 354 -9.63 5.15 -5.52
N GLN A 355 -8.99 6.17 -6.08
CA GLN A 355 -9.65 7.16 -6.92
C GLN A 355 -9.70 6.62 -8.36
N PRO A 356 -10.88 6.54 -9.01
CA PRO A 356 -10.99 6.03 -10.38
C PRO A 356 -10.14 6.84 -11.38
N ASP A 357 -9.54 6.17 -12.35
CA ASP A 357 -8.75 6.81 -13.41
C ASP A 357 -9.55 7.90 -14.16
N GLY A 358 -8.85 8.91 -14.67
CA GLY A 358 -9.46 10.06 -15.34
C GLY A 358 -9.95 11.15 -14.38
N PHE A 359 -9.47 11.14 -13.14
CA PHE A 359 -9.71 12.19 -12.14
C PHE A 359 -9.12 13.54 -12.57
N ASN A 360 -9.67 14.63 -12.01
CA ASN A 360 -9.06 15.95 -12.14
C ASN A 360 -7.90 16.06 -11.14
N PRO A 361 -6.70 16.53 -11.52
CA PRO A 361 -5.60 16.70 -10.57
C PRO A 361 -5.96 17.57 -9.34
N LYS A 362 -6.94 18.46 -9.48
CA LYS A 362 -7.48 19.30 -8.38
C LYS A 362 -8.36 18.54 -7.38
N ASP A 363 -8.81 17.34 -7.72
CA ASP A 363 -9.64 16.49 -6.86
C ASP A 363 -8.73 15.79 -5.84
N THR A 364 -8.32 16.51 -4.79
CA THR A 364 -7.39 15.99 -3.77
C THR A 364 -8.12 15.27 -2.66
N TRP A 365 -7.48 14.27 -2.06
CA TRP A 365 -8.04 13.52 -0.93
C TRP A 365 -6.96 12.99 0.00
N ALA A 366 -7.32 12.66 1.24
CA ALA A 366 -6.37 12.20 2.25
C ALA A 366 -6.94 11.10 3.15
N LEU A 367 -6.05 10.26 3.69
CA LEU A 367 -6.35 9.20 4.66
C LEU A 367 -5.48 9.33 5.90
N ALA A 368 -6.06 9.05 7.06
CA ALA A 368 -5.35 8.99 8.34
C ALA A 368 -6.06 8.07 9.35
N ASN A 369 -5.36 7.71 10.43
CA ASN A 369 -5.91 6.95 11.55
C ASN A 369 -6.60 5.63 11.10
N LEU A 370 -5.92 4.85 10.26
CA LEU A 370 -6.43 3.53 9.88
C LEU A 370 -6.37 2.59 11.09
N TYR A 371 -7.47 1.89 11.35
CA TYR A 371 -7.52 0.74 12.24
C TYR A 371 -8.31 -0.38 11.57
N ILE A 372 -7.80 -1.60 11.61
CA ILE A 372 -8.49 -2.82 11.16
C ILE A 372 -8.23 -3.91 12.18
N GLY A 373 -9.28 -4.41 12.81
CA GLY A 373 -9.17 -5.42 13.86
C GLY A 373 -10.49 -5.60 14.61
N ASN A 374 -10.47 -6.41 15.66
CA ASN A 374 -11.63 -6.69 16.52
C ASN A 374 -11.34 -6.43 18.01
N HIS A 375 -10.26 -5.71 18.34
CA HIS A 375 -9.80 -5.55 19.72
C HIS A 375 -10.68 -4.59 20.54
N CYS A 376 -11.29 -3.59 19.88
CA CYS A 376 -12.15 -2.64 20.57
C CYS A 376 -13.60 -3.13 20.70
N PRO A 377 -14.19 -3.05 21.90
CA PRO A 377 -15.57 -3.45 22.15
C PRO A 377 -16.56 -2.51 21.46
N GLN A 378 -17.62 -3.07 20.87
CA GLN A 378 -18.73 -2.33 20.23
C GLN A 378 -18.27 -1.22 19.25
N PHE A 379 -17.10 -1.39 18.63
CA PHE A 379 -16.52 -0.38 17.73
C PHE A 379 -16.39 1.01 18.39
N CYS A 380 -16.15 1.02 19.71
CA CYS A 380 -16.14 2.20 20.57
C CYS A 380 -17.39 3.09 20.44
N ASN A 381 -18.54 2.47 20.13
CA ASN A 381 -19.84 3.11 19.92
C ASN A 381 -19.85 4.29 18.93
N GLY A 382 -18.82 4.43 18.09
CA GLY A 382 -18.71 5.53 17.12
C GLY A 382 -18.15 6.85 17.66
N HIS A 383 -17.78 6.93 18.94
CA HIS A 383 -17.39 8.17 19.62
C HIS A 383 -15.90 8.21 19.99
N ASP A 384 -15.04 7.65 19.13
CA ASP A 384 -13.66 7.31 19.51
C ASP A 384 -12.75 6.93 18.30
N ARG A 385 -11.43 6.95 18.52
CA ARG A 385 -10.41 6.20 17.76
C ARG A 385 -9.91 4.92 18.48
N CYS A 386 -10.20 3.75 17.91
CA CYS A 386 -9.73 2.47 18.42
C CYS A 386 -8.20 2.32 18.34
N THR A 387 -7.58 1.77 19.38
CA THR A 387 -6.15 1.45 19.44
C THR A 387 -5.92 -0.04 19.67
N GLU A 388 -4.66 -0.46 19.76
CA GLU A 388 -4.29 -1.86 20.05
C GLU A 388 -4.92 -2.42 21.33
N PHE A 389 -5.12 -1.55 22.34
CA PHE A 389 -5.53 -1.96 23.68
C PHE A 389 -6.93 -1.49 24.06
N ASP A 390 -7.27 -0.23 23.76
CA ASP A 390 -8.47 0.41 24.28
C ASP A 390 -9.06 1.44 23.30
N CYS A 391 -10.29 1.87 23.61
CA CYS A 391 -10.98 3.01 23.03
C CYS A 391 -10.44 4.33 23.65
N LEU A 392 -9.96 5.27 22.81
CA LEU A 392 -9.64 6.66 23.14
C LEU A 392 -10.80 7.64 22.85
N CYS A 393 -11.68 7.87 23.84
CA CYS A 393 -12.93 8.58 23.59
C CYS A 393 -12.73 10.02 23.09
N ASP A 394 -13.65 10.48 22.25
CA ASP A 394 -13.77 11.89 21.88
C ASP A 394 -14.04 12.77 23.12
N GLU A 395 -13.76 14.07 23.04
CA GLU A 395 -13.76 15.00 24.19
C GLU A 395 -15.06 15.01 25.03
N ASP A 396 -16.21 14.72 24.42
CA ASP A 396 -17.53 14.74 25.06
C ASP A 396 -18.02 13.34 25.51
N TRP A 397 -17.21 12.30 25.34
CA TRP A 397 -17.57 10.91 25.61
C TRP A 397 -16.60 10.25 26.59
N SER A 398 -17.09 9.22 27.28
CA SER A 398 -16.34 8.51 28.31
C SER A 398 -16.82 7.07 28.50
N GLY A 399 -16.11 6.34 29.35
CA GLY A 399 -16.35 4.92 29.60
C GLY A 399 -15.46 4.03 28.76
N TYR A 400 -15.43 2.74 29.09
CA TYR A 400 -14.55 1.76 28.43
C TYR A 400 -14.84 1.57 26.93
N GLU A 401 -16.10 1.76 26.54
CA GLU A 401 -16.55 1.63 25.14
C GLU A 401 -17.03 2.97 24.56
N CYS A 402 -16.78 4.09 25.27
CA CYS A 402 -17.19 5.45 24.87
C CYS A 402 -18.69 5.63 24.63
N SER A 403 -19.48 4.93 25.44
CA SER A 403 -20.95 4.96 25.41
C SER A 403 -21.57 5.98 26.38
N VAL A 404 -20.77 6.62 27.25
CA VAL A 404 -21.26 7.53 28.28
C VAL A 404 -20.97 8.98 27.90
N PRO A 405 -21.99 9.78 27.54
CA PRO A 405 -21.77 11.19 27.23
C PRO A 405 -21.47 11.97 28.51
N LEU A 406 -20.47 12.85 28.46
CA LEU A 406 -20.07 13.74 29.55
C LEU A 406 -21.04 14.91 29.71
N VAL A 407 -21.73 15.29 28.62
CA VAL A 407 -22.74 16.35 28.57
C VAL A 407 -24.10 15.74 28.25
N GLN A 408 -25.17 16.25 28.87
CA GLN A 408 -26.51 15.78 28.59
C GLN A 408 -26.92 16.10 27.14
N LEU A 409 -27.25 15.06 26.38
CA LEU A 409 -27.68 15.17 25.00
C LEU A 409 -29.07 15.86 24.89
N PRO A 410 -29.35 16.61 23.81
CA PRO A 410 -30.65 17.20 23.56
C PRO A 410 -31.76 16.12 23.49
N GLY A 411 -32.86 16.33 24.22
CA GLY A 411 -34.01 15.42 24.19
C GLY A 411 -34.98 15.65 23.03
N TYR A 412 -34.77 16.71 22.25
CA TYR A 412 -35.56 17.04 21.06
C TYR A 412 -34.70 17.86 20.09
N VAL A 413 -35.02 17.77 18.80
CA VAL A 413 -34.48 18.62 17.73
C VAL A 413 -35.65 19.37 17.11
N TYR A 414 -35.49 20.67 16.91
CA TYR A 414 -36.52 21.51 16.29
C TYR A 414 -35.86 22.61 15.47
N ASP A 415 -36.13 22.60 14.16
CA ASP A 415 -35.61 23.61 13.25
C ASP A 415 -36.72 24.09 12.30
N MET A 416 -36.78 25.41 12.09
CA MET A 416 -37.66 26.07 11.13
C MET A 416 -36.93 26.41 9.82
N PHE A 417 -35.62 26.22 9.74
CA PHE A 417 -34.74 26.56 8.61
C PHE A 417 -34.77 28.04 8.20
N GLU A 418 -35.04 28.93 9.16
CA GLU A 418 -34.98 30.38 8.98
C GLU A 418 -33.56 30.93 9.19
N LEU A 419 -32.73 30.20 9.95
CA LEU A 419 -31.33 30.51 10.22
C LEU A 419 -30.49 29.22 10.18
N PRO A 420 -29.16 29.32 10.02
CA PRO A 420 -28.26 28.18 10.20
C PRO A 420 -28.38 27.62 11.62
N SER A 421 -28.65 26.31 11.75
CA SER A 421 -28.70 25.61 13.04
C SER A 421 -27.41 24.79 13.27
N LYS A 422 -27.09 24.57 14.55
CA LYS A 422 -26.03 23.62 14.96
C LYS A 422 -26.58 22.23 15.27
N ASP A 423 -27.88 22.03 15.13
CA ASP A 423 -28.53 20.74 15.41
C ASP A 423 -28.26 19.69 14.33
N TRP A 424 -27.77 20.11 13.16
CA TRP A 424 -27.45 19.23 12.04
C TRP A 424 -25.94 19.03 11.93
N GLU A 425 -25.52 17.78 12.01
CA GLU A 425 -24.11 17.40 11.84
C GLU A 425 -23.67 17.52 10.37
N TYR A 426 -24.56 17.17 9.43
CA TYR A 426 -24.31 17.25 8.00
C TYR A 426 -25.51 17.85 7.24
N GLU A 427 -25.25 18.86 6.40
CA GLU A 427 -26.21 19.41 5.44
C GLU A 427 -25.58 19.40 4.03
N VAL A 428 -25.81 18.32 3.26
CA VAL A 428 -25.16 18.12 1.95
C VAL A 428 -26.18 18.20 0.82
N GLY A 429 -25.84 18.92 -0.25
CA GLY A 429 -26.69 19.07 -1.44
C GLY A 429 -28.00 19.84 -1.16
N ALA A 430 -28.11 20.49 -0.01
CA ALA A 430 -29.29 21.22 0.39
C ALA A 430 -29.03 22.73 0.51
N LYS A 431 -30.08 23.52 0.35
CA LYS A 431 -30.02 24.97 0.58
C LYS A 431 -31.29 25.45 1.27
N GLN A 432 -31.11 26.27 2.30
CA GLN A 432 -32.20 27.04 2.89
C GLN A 432 -32.69 28.08 1.86
N ALA A 433 -33.90 27.87 1.35
CA ALA A 433 -34.47 28.71 0.30
C ALA A 433 -36.00 28.72 0.39
N LYS A 434 -36.61 29.70 -0.28
CA LYS A 434 -38.08 29.79 -0.35
C LYS A 434 -38.59 28.69 -1.30
N PRO A 435 -39.41 27.74 -0.82
CA PRO A 435 -39.87 26.64 -1.65
C PRO A 435 -40.89 27.10 -2.70
N CYS A 436 -41.03 26.34 -3.79
CA CYS A 436 -41.99 26.62 -4.87
C CYS A 436 -43.45 26.69 -4.37
N LYS A 437 -43.75 25.96 -3.29
CA LYS A 437 -44.96 26.08 -2.50
C LYS A 437 -44.58 26.06 -1.03
N THR A 438 -45.26 26.85 -0.21
CA THR A 438 -45.06 26.82 1.25
C THR A 438 -45.26 25.41 1.76
N MET A 439 -44.23 24.85 2.41
CA MET A 439 -44.30 23.51 3.00
C MET A 439 -44.95 23.58 4.38
N ALA A 440 -44.34 24.32 5.31
CA ALA A 440 -44.91 24.63 6.63
C ALA A 440 -45.08 26.15 6.80
N SER A 441 -43.97 26.88 6.86
CA SER A 441 -43.94 28.34 6.92
C SER A 441 -42.60 28.85 6.41
N GLY A 442 -42.56 30.03 5.81
CA GLY A 442 -41.31 30.74 5.51
C GLY A 442 -40.33 30.00 4.60
N LEU A 443 -39.05 29.96 5.01
CA LEU A 443 -37.98 29.24 4.32
C LEU A 443 -38.06 27.73 4.59
N ALA A 444 -37.36 26.95 3.77
CA ALA A 444 -37.21 25.53 3.99
C ALA A 444 -35.84 25.03 3.51
N CYS A 445 -35.38 23.92 4.07
CA CYS A 445 -34.25 23.18 3.54
C CYS A 445 -34.67 22.43 2.27
N ILE A 446 -34.14 22.85 1.12
CA ILE A 446 -34.47 22.27 -0.20
C ILE A 446 -33.28 21.47 -0.68
N LEU A 447 -33.46 20.16 -0.89
CA LEU A 447 -32.50 19.32 -1.59
C LEU A 447 -32.44 19.75 -3.07
N LEU A 448 -31.25 20.17 -3.49
CA LEU A 448 -31.00 20.61 -4.85
C LEU A 448 -30.74 19.37 -5.72
N VAL A 449 -31.61 19.13 -6.68
CA VAL A 449 -31.36 18.16 -7.75
C VAL A 449 -30.75 18.93 -8.93
N THR A 450 -29.44 18.83 -9.12
CA THR A 450 -28.81 19.26 -10.37
C THR A 450 -29.14 18.23 -11.45
N VAL A 451 -30.23 18.46 -12.19
CA VAL A 451 -30.48 17.74 -13.44
C VAL A 451 -29.48 18.27 -14.47
N HIS A 452 -28.42 17.51 -14.75
CA HIS A 452 -27.66 17.71 -15.98
C HIS A 452 -28.57 17.33 -17.16
N VAL A 453 -29.21 18.34 -17.74
CA VAL A 453 -29.83 18.22 -19.06
C VAL A 453 -28.68 18.25 -20.07
N GLY A 454 -28.18 17.07 -20.41
CA GLY A 454 -27.27 16.82 -21.53
C GLY A 454 -28.04 16.26 -22.70
#